data_AF-A0A1H3RFJ4-F1
#
_entry.id   AF-A0A1H3RFJ4-F1
#
_cell.length_a   1.000
_cell.length_b   1.000
_cell.length_c   1.000
_cell.angle_alpha   90.00
_cell.angle_beta   90.00
_cell.angle_gamma   90.00
#
_symmetry.space_group_name_H-M   'P 1'
#
loop_
_entity.id
_entity.type
_entity.pdbx_description
1 polymer ?
#
loop_
_entity_poly.entity_id
_entity_poly.type
_entity_poly.pdbx_seq_one_letter_code
_entity_poly.pdbx_strand_id
1 'polypeptide(L)'
;MAAELYGLDYARGGIVVARILYLVFSWLVSVYGPEKIVSFFPPVVTGPIIIVISMTLAPTAINMASQDWLLSMVTLLVIISVAIFSKGFLKVIPVIIGLAAGYVLAAILGRVDYAPMLEAAWFGLPQFGLPKFNIGAILIVAPIALTTVVEHMGDVLAMSGVIKKDIAKDPGLHRTLAGDGVAITISAFFGGPANTTYSQNTGVLALTKVFDPKVMRIAAIITIGIGLIPKLTGFTDTIPRSIIGGAEIFCLE
;
A
#
# COMPACT_ATOMS: atom_id res chain seq x y z
N MET A 1 12.79 -1.47 -11.80
CA MET A 1 14.19 -1.01 -11.96
C MET A 1 15.19 -1.67 -11.00
N ALA A 2 15.29 -1.34 -9.70
CA ALA A 2 16.33 -1.92 -8.82
C ALA A 2 16.25 -3.45 -8.71
N ALA A 3 15.02 -3.99 -8.60
CA ALA A 3 14.79 -5.44 -8.55
C ALA A 3 15.14 -6.15 -9.87
N GLU A 4 14.97 -5.48 -11.02
CA GLU A 4 15.30 -6.04 -12.34
C GLU A 4 16.80 -6.02 -12.61
N LEU A 5 17.50 -4.97 -12.16
CA LEU A 5 18.93 -4.79 -12.42
C LEU A 5 19.82 -5.58 -11.47
N TYR A 6 19.45 -5.65 -10.18
CA TYR A 6 20.30 -6.24 -9.15
C TYR A 6 19.68 -7.46 -8.47
N GLY A 7 18.37 -7.69 -8.64
CA GLY A 7 17.63 -8.74 -7.95
C GLY A 7 16.86 -8.24 -6.73
N LEU A 8 15.90 -9.05 -6.28
CA LEU A 8 14.91 -8.68 -5.26
C LEU A 8 15.55 -8.43 -3.89
N ASP A 9 16.57 -9.21 -3.52
CA ASP A 9 17.30 -9.04 -2.25
C ASP A 9 18.08 -7.73 -2.17
N TYR A 10 18.59 -7.24 -3.30
CA TYR A 10 19.30 -5.96 -3.36
C TYR A 10 18.35 -4.77 -3.37
N ALA A 11 17.19 -4.90 -4.02
CA ALA A 11 16.12 -3.93 -3.90
C ALA A 11 15.64 -3.80 -2.44
N ARG A 12 15.50 -4.92 -1.72
CA ARG A 12 15.19 -4.94 -0.27
C ARG A 12 16.24 -4.21 0.56
N GLY A 13 17.54 -4.43 0.30
CA GLY A 13 18.61 -3.68 0.97
C GLY A 13 18.58 -2.18 0.68
N GLY A 14 18.22 -1.80 -0.56
CA GLY A 14 17.92 -0.41 -0.92
C GLY A 14 16.77 0.18 -0.10
N ILE A 15 15.67 -0.57 0.06
CA ILE A 15 14.51 -0.16 0.86
C ILE A 15 14.90 0.04 2.32
N VAL A 16 15.66 -0.88 2.92
CA VAL A 16 16.15 -0.76 4.30
C VAL A 16 16.91 0.56 4.50
N VAL A 17 17.87 0.86 3.63
CA VAL A 17 18.67 2.10 3.74
C VAL A 17 17.81 3.33 3.50
N ALA A 18 16.92 3.29 2.52
CA ALA A 18 15.98 4.37 2.23
C ALA A 18 15.08 4.68 3.45
N ARG A 19 14.66 3.65 4.20
CA ARG A 19 13.84 3.82 5.40
C ARG A 19 14.64 4.20 6.65
N ILE A 20 15.93 3.87 6.72
CA ILE A 20 16.82 4.47 7.71
C ILE A 20 16.97 5.98 7.46
N LEU A 21 17.09 6.43 6.21
CA LEU A 21 17.08 7.86 5.88
C LEU A 21 15.75 8.52 6.26
N TYR A 22 14.64 7.81 6.09
CA TYR A 22 13.32 8.24 6.55
C TYR A 22 13.29 8.45 8.08
N LEU A 23 13.90 7.55 8.86
CA LEU A 23 14.02 7.72 10.33
C LEU A 23 14.88 8.93 10.71
N VAL A 24 15.94 9.21 9.94
CA VAL A 24 16.72 10.45 10.11
C VAL A 24 15.84 11.66 9.86
N PHE A 25 15.01 11.64 8.82
CA PHE A 25 14.06 12.72 8.55
C PHE A 25 13.05 12.88 9.70
N SER A 26 12.52 11.77 10.21
CA SER A 26 11.64 11.75 11.38
C SER A 26 12.29 12.36 12.62
N TRP A 27 13.57 12.08 12.84
CA TRP A 27 14.35 12.68 13.92
C TRP A 27 14.54 14.19 13.72
N LEU A 28 14.84 14.65 12.50
CA LEU A 28 14.91 16.08 12.17
C LEU A 28 13.56 16.78 12.45
N VAL A 29 12.43 16.16 12.13
CA VAL A 29 11.10 16.67 12.46
C VAL A 29 10.92 16.83 13.96
N SER A 30 11.44 15.90 14.77
CA SER A 30 11.41 15.99 16.22
C SER A 30 12.21 17.17 16.76
N VAL A 31 13.31 17.55 16.11
CA VAL A 31 14.20 18.64 16.55
C VAL A 31 13.70 20.02 16.10
N TYR A 32 13.27 20.14 14.84
CA TYR A 32 12.87 21.43 14.24
C TYR A 32 11.38 21.77 14.43
N GLY A 33 10.59 20.82 14.92
CA GLY A 33 9.17 20.94 15.16
C GLY A 33 8.32 20.60 13.93
N PRO A 34 7.16 19.94 14.12
CA PRO A 34 6.30 19.50 13.01
C PRO A 34 5.75 20.67 12.19
N GLU A 35 5.45 21.81 12.83
CA GLU A 35 4.90 23.00 12.16
C GLU A 35 5.86 23.56 11.10
N LYS A 36 7.17 23.58 11.40
CA LYS A 36 8.20 24.06 10.47
C LYS A 36 8.39 23.10 9.30
N ILE A 37 8.33 21.79 9.54
CA ILE A 37 8.45 20.80 8.46
C ILE A 37 7.20 20.78 7.57
N VAL A 38 6.00 20.81 8.14
CA VAL A 38 4.75 20.92 7.37
C VAL A 38 4.74 22.19 6.52
N SER A 39 5.39 23.28 6.96
CA SER A 39 5.52 24.51 6.17
C SER A 39 6.36 24.36 4.89
N PHE A 40 7.30 23.40 4.83
CA PHE A 40 8.07 23.10 3.62
C PHE A 40 7.29 22.28 2.60
N PHE A 41 6.22 21.61 3.02
CA PHE A 41 5.37 20.78 2.17
C PHE A 41 3.91 21.26 2.22
N PRO A 42 3.62 22.51 1.78
CA PRO A 42 2.26 23.00 1.70
C PRO A 42 1.45 22.19 0.68
N PRO A 43 0.10 22.26 0.70
CA PRO A 43 -0.75 21.53 -0.24
C PRO A 43 -0.39 21.71 -1.72
N VAL A 44 0.15 22.89 -2.08
CA VAL A 44 0.64 23.21 -3.43
C VAL A 44 1.88 22.40 -3.85
N VAL A 45 2.62 21.80 -2.91
CA VAL A 45 3.76 20.91 -3.16
C VAL A 45 3.35 19.45 -3.02
N THR A 46 2.62 19.11 -1.96
CA THR A 46 2.20 17.74 -1.66
C THR A 46 1.29 17.17 -2.74
N GLY A 47 0.32 17.95 -3.24
CA GLY A 47 -0.60 17.51 -4.30
C GLY A 47 0.10 17.10 -5.60
N PRO A 48 0.95 17.96 -6.20
CA PRO A 48 1.71 17.59 -7.40
C PRO A 48 2.62 16.37 -7.20
N ILE A 49 3.24 16.22 -6.02
CA ILE A 49 4.07 15.04 -5.74
C ILE A 49 3.22 13.76 -5.78
N ILE A 50 2.05 13.77 -5.14
CA ILE A 50 1.11 12.62 -5.17
C ILE A 50 0.70 12.29 -6.61
N ILE A 51 0.33 13.30 -7.42
CA ILE A 51 -0.02 13.10 -8.83
C ILE A 51 1.13 12.45 -9.61
N VAL A 52 2.37 12.87 -9.37
CA VAL A 52 3.55 12.30 -10.05
C VAL A 52 3.78 10.84 -9.62
N ILE A 53 3.57 10.49 -8.35
CA ILE A 53 3.64 9.09 -7.88
C ILE A 53 2.65 8.24 -8.68
N SER A 54 1.40 8.69 -8.75
CA SER A 54 0.33 7.95 -9.42
C SER A 54 0.52 7.87 -10.92
N MET A 55 0.99 8.94 -11.57
CA MET A 55 1.37 8.90 -13.00
C MET A 55 2.55 7.95 -13.26
N THR A 56 3.47 7.78 -12.30
CA THR A 56 4.60 6.85 -12.44
C THR A 56 4.16 5.39 -12.31
N LEU A 57 3.09 5.12 -11.55
CA LEU A 57 2.52 3.78 -11.39
C LEU A 57 1.50 3.42 -12.48
N ALA A 58 0.89 4.40 -13.14
CA ALA A 58 -0.10 4.19 -14.19
C ALA A 58 0.33 3.23 -15.32
N PRO A 59 1.57 3.29 -15.85
CA PRO A 59 2.01 2.34 -16.87
C PRO A 59 1.98 0.89 -16.38
N THR A 60 2.33 0.63 -15.12
CA THR A 60 2.30 -0.71 -14.53
C THR A 60 0.87 -1.25 -14.46
N ALA A 61 -0.05 -0.43 -13.97
CA ALA A 61 -1.48 -0.78 -13.88
C ALA A 61 -2.08 -1.06 -15.28
N ILE A 62 -1.75 -0.23 -16.28
CA ILE A 62 -2.19 -0.42 -17.67
C ILE A 62 -1.59 -1.69 -18.27
N ASN A 63 -0.30 -1.95 -18.05
CA ASN A 63 0.35 -3.17 -18.53
C ASN A 63 -0.29 -4.43 -17.93
N MET A 64 -0.65 -4.39 -16.65
CA MET A 64 -1.39 -5.48 -15.99
C MET A 64 -2.80 -5.62 -16.57
N ALA A 65 -3.51 -4.51 -16.78
CA ALA A 65 -4.86 -4.51 -17.36
C ALA A 65 -4.88 -5.01 -18.81
N SER A 66 -3.86 -4.69 -19.60
CA SER A 66 -3.76 -5.08 -21.01
C SER A 66 -3.64 -6.59 -21.24
N GLN A 67 -3.36 -7.38 -20.21
CA GLN A 67 -3.36 -8.84 -20.30
C GLN A 67 -4.76 -9.38 -20.63
N ASP A 68 -5.80 -8.70 -20.17
CA ASP A 68 -7.19 -9.06 -20.47
C ASP A 68 -8.14 -7.88 -20.20
N TRP A 69 -8.35 -7.06 -21.22
CA TRP A 69 -9.19 -5.86 -21.13
C TRP A 69 -10.61 -6.13 -20.66
N LEU A 70 -11.17 -7.30 -20.96
CA LEU A 70 -12.53 -7.65 -20.53
C LEU A 70 -12.62 -7.73 -19.01
N LEU A 71 -11.72 -8.50 -18.39
CA LEU A 71 -11.68 -8.65 -16.94
C LEU A 71 -11.34 -7.33 -16.24
N SER A 72 -10.40 -6.57 -16.77
CA SER A 72 -10.01 -5.27 -16.20
C SER A 72 -11.14 -4.25 -16.26
N MET A 73 -11.82 -4.12 -17.41
CA MET A 73 -12.93 -3.18 -17.57
C MET A 73 -14.13 -3.58 -16.72
N VAL A 74 -14.48 -4.86 -16.64
CA VAL A 74 -15.56 -5.32 -15.75
C VAL A 74 -15.22 -5.02 -14.30
N THR A 75 -14.00 -5.33 -13.86
CA THR A 75 -13.54 -5.02 -12.50
C THR A 75 -13.66 -3.53 -12.22
N LEU A 76 -13.08 -2.69 -13.08
CA LEU A 76 -13.11 -1.22 -12.94
C LEU A 76 -14.55 -0.69 -12.89
N LEU A 77 -15.41 -1.12 -13.81
CA LEU A 77 -16.81 -0.67 -13.87
C LEU A 77 -17.61 -1.08 -12.64
N VAL A 78 -17.38 -2.28 -12.10
CA VAL A 78 -18.02 -2.71 -10.85
C VAL A 78 -17.54 -1.85 -9.69
N ILE A 79 -16.23 -1.59 -9.58
CA ILE A 79 -15.68 -0.73 -8.52
C ILE A 79 -16.31 0.67 -8.58
N ILE A 80 -16.33 1.29 -9.76
CA ILE A 80 -16.93 2.62 -9.98
C ILE A 80 -18.43 2.59 -9.62
N SER A 81 -19.15 1.58 -10.10
CA SER A 81 -20.59 1.45 -9.84
C SER A 81 -20.88 1.33 -8.35
N VAL A 82 -20.10 0.54 -7.62
CA VAL A 82 -20.25 0.38 -6.17
C VAL A 82 -19.89 1.67 -5.44
N ALA A 83 -18.77 2.31 -5.81
CA ALA A 83 -18.30 3.55 -5.19
C ALA A 83 -19.32 4.70 -5.34
N ILE A 84 -19.99 4.79 -6.50
CA ILE A 84 -20.94 5.86 -6.81
C ILE A 84 -22.35 5.54 -6.29
N PHE A 85 -22.89 4.37 -6.63
CA PHE A 85 -24.31 4.07 -6.45
C PHE A 85 -24.65 3.33 -5.15
N SER A 86 -23.68 2.69 -4.50
CA SER A 86 -23.97 1.94 -3.26
C SER A 86 -24.09 2.84 -2.04
N LYS A 87 -24.76 2.34 -1.01
CA LYS A 87 -24.97 3.02 0.28
C LYS A 87 -24.47 2.17 1.44
N GLY A 88 -24.18 2.81 2.56
CA GLY A 88 -23.74 2.15 3.78
C GLY A 88 -22.39 1.45 3.61
N PHE A 89 -22.29 0.21 4.12
CA PHE A 89 -21.03 -0.54 4.17
C PHE A 89 -20.48 -0.93 2.78
N LEU A 90 -21.33 -1.16 1.78
CA LEU A 90 -20.86 -1.54 0.44
C LEU A 90 -20.02 -0.43 -0.23
N LYS A 91 -20.30 0.84 0.10
CA LYS A 91 -19.51 2.00 -0.38
C LYS A 91 -18.12 2.07 0.26
N VAL A 92 -17.90 1.35 1.36
CA VAL A 92 -16.61 1.29 2.08
C VAL A 92 -15.65 0.32 1.40
N ILE A 93 -16.16 -0.72 0.73
CA ILE A 93 -15.35 -1.82 0.17
C ILE A 93 -15.55 -2.03 -1.35
N PRO A 94 -15.60 -0.96 -2.18
CA PRO A 94 -15.88 -1.09 -3.61
C PRO A 94 -14.83 -1.92 -4.34
N VAL A 95 -13.55 -1.77 -3.96
CA VAL A 95 -12.43 -2.53 -4.53
C VAL A 95 -12.59 -4.03 -4.30
N ILE A 96 -12.94 -4.45 -3.08
CA ILE A 96 -13.14 -5.87 -2.75
C ILE A 96 -14.29 -6.46 -3.57
N ILE A 97 -15.40 -5.73 -3.71
CA ILE A 97 -16.56 -6.17 -4.50
C ILE A 97 -16.19 -6.27 -5.99
N GLY A 98 -15.43 -5.30 -6.49
CA GLY A 98 -14.90 -5.33 -7.86
C GLY A 98 -14.00 -6.53 -8.13
N LEU A 99 -13.02 -6.77 -7.26
CA LEU A 99 -12.12 -7.92 -7.35
C LEU A 99 -12.91 -9.25 -7.31
N ALA A 100 -13.90 -9.35 -6.42
CA ALA A 100 -14.76 -10.53 -6.33
C ALA A 100 -15.58 -10.76 -7.60
N ALA A 101 -16.20 -9.71 -8.15
CA ALA A 101 -16.96 -9.79 -9.40
C ALA A 101 -16.06 -10.16 -10.60
N GLY A 102 -14.87 -9.54 -10.68
CA GLY A 102 -13.86 -9.87 -11.69
C GLY A 102 -13.41 -11.32 -11.58
N TYR A 103 -13.16 -11.82 -10.37
CA TYR A 103 -12.76 -13.20 -10.12
C TYR A 103 -13.86 -14.21 -10.49
N VAL A 104 -15.12 -13.93 -10.15
CA VAL A 104 -16.27 -14.76 -10.57
C VAL A 104 -16.37 -14.82 -12.09
N LEU A 105 -16.21 -13.69 -12.78
CA LEU A 105 -16.20 -13.68 -14.24
C LEU A 105 -15.02 -14.48 -14.81
N ALA A 106 -13.82 -14.32 -14.26
CA ALA A 106 -12.65 -15.09 -14.69
C ALA A 106 -12.85 -16.60 -14.48
N ALA A 107 -13.48 -17.01 -13.38
CA ALA A 107 -13.80 -18.40 -13.11
C ALA A 107 -14.80 -18.97 -14.13
N ILE A 108 -15.85 -18.20 -14.49
CA ILE A 108 -16.82 -18.59 -15.54
C ILE A 108 -16.15 -18.72 -16.91
N LEU A 109 -15.20 -17.82 -17.21
CA LEU A 109 -14.45 -17.84 -18.47
C LEU A 109 -13.31 -18.87 -18.49
N GLY A 110 -13.09 -19.62 -17.40
CA GLY A 110 -12.00 -20.60 -17.29
C GLY A 110 -10.60 -19.98 -17.32
N ARG A 111 -10.46 -18.70 -16.91
CA ARG A 111 -9.21 -17.93 -16.92
C ARG A 111 -8.49 -17.94 -15.57
N VAL A 112 -8.88 -18.83 -14.67
CA VAL A 112 -8.29 -18.97 -13.33
C VAL A 112 -7.47 -20.24 -13.27
N ASP A 113 -6.19 -20.09 -12.95
CA ASP A 113 -5.33 -21.23 -12.61
C ASP A 113 -5.41 -21.49 -11.10
N TYR A 114 -5.92 -22.65 -10.73
CA TYR A 114 -6.08 -23.06 -9.34
C TYR A 114 -4.88 -23.83 -8.78
N ALA A 115 -3.87 -24.14 -9.61
CA ALA A 115 -2.70 -24.90 -9.18
C ALA A 115 -1.99 -24.29 -7.95
N PRO A 116 -1.72 -22.96 -7.90
CA PRO A 116 -1.06 -22.34 -6.74
C PRO A 116 -1.84 -22.53 -5.44
N MET A 117 -3.17 -22.43 -5.51
CA MET A 117 -4.04 -22.66 -4.35
C MET A 117 -4.05 -24.13 -3.94
N LEU A 118 -4.08 -25.08 -4.87
CA LEU A 118 -4.16 -26.51 -4.57
C LEU A 118 -2.87 -27.04 -3.95
N GLU A 119 -1.71 -26.60 -4.46
CA GLU A 119 -0.38 -27.01 -4.00
C GLU A 119 0.02 -26.36 -2.67
N ALA A 120 -0.57 -25.21 -2.33
CA ALA A 120 -0.27 -24.53 -1.08
C ALA A 120 -0.70 -25.33 0.16
N ALA A 121 0.18 -25.34 1.16
CA ALA A 121 -0.07 -25.93 2.46
C ALA A 121 -1.14 -25.14 3.24
N TRP A 122 -1.85 -25.82 4.13
CA TRP A 122 -2.83 -25.18 5.04
C TRP A 122 -2.16 -24.33 6.11
N PHE A 123 -0.97 -24.74 6.58
CA PHE A 123 -0.17 -24.00 7.54
C PHE A 123 1.29 -23.99 7.07
N GLY A 124 1.92 -22.82 7.18
CA GLY A 124 3.32 -22.65 6.82
C GLY A 124 3.80 -21.25 7.20
N LEU A 125 5.08 -21.14 7.52
CA LEU A 125 5.69 -19.85 7.75
C LEU A 125 5.95 -19.14 6.40
N PRO A 126 5.79 -17.81 6.33
CA PRO A 126 6.15 -17.05 5.15
C PRO A 126 7.65 -17.20 4.85
N GLN A 127 8.01 -17.06 3.57
CA GLN A 127 9.41 -17.13 3.16
C GLN A 127 10.16 -15.88 3.61
N PHE A 128 11.14 -16.07 4.49
CA PHE A 128 12.02 -15.00 4.92
C PHE A 128 13.17 -14.81 3.92
N GLY A 129 13.43 -13.56 3.55
CA GLY A 129 14.53 -13.18 2.67
C GLY A 129 15.36 -12.07 3.29
N LEU A 130 16.65 -12.32 3.52
CA LEU A 130 17.53 -11.29 4.08
C LEU A 130 17.97 -10.31 2.98
N PRO A 131 18.02 -8.99 3.28
CA PRO A 131 18.44 -7.98 2.32
C PRO A 131 19.95 -8.11 2.02
N LYS A 132 20.32 -7.82 0.77
CA LYS A 132 21.71 -7.62 0.36
C LYS A 132 21.94 -6.14 0.07
N PHE A 133 23.09 -5.63 0.49
CA PHE A 133 23.39 -4.20 0.35
C PHE A 133 24.31 -3.96 -0.83
N ASN A 134 23.87 -3.12 -1.76
CA ASN A 134 24.66 -2.65 -2.89
C ASN A 134 24.42 -1.16 -3.09
N ILE A 135 25.49 -0.39 -3.26
CA ILE A 135 25.43 1.08 -3.36
C ILE A 135 24.59 1.51 -4.57
N GLY A 136 24.71 0.83 -5.72
CA GLY A 136 23.91 1.13 -6.90
C GLY A 136 22.42 0.93 -6.67
N ALA A 137 22.01 -0.18 -6.06
CA ALA A 137 20.62 -0.42 -5.70
C ALA A 137 20.10 0.60 -4.66
N ILE A 138 20.92 0.97 -3.68
CA ILE A 138 20.59 1.99 -2.68
C ILE A 138 20.35 3.34 -3.34
N LEU A 139 21.22 3.78 -4.26
CA LEU A 139 21.07 5.08 -4.93
C LEU A 139 19.82 5.15 -5.82
N ILE A 140 19.36 4.02 -6.35
CA ILE A 140 18.11 3.96 -7.12
C ILE A 140 16.88 4.07 -6.20
N VAL A 141 16.92 3.43 -5.02
CA VAL A 141 15.76 3.36 -4.12
C VAL A 141 15.69 4.54 -3.15
N ALA A 142 16.82 5.11 -2.75
CA ALA A 142 16.90 6.17 -1.74
C ALA A 142 16.03 7.41 -2.07
N PRO A 143 15.96 7.92 -3.32
CA PRO A 143 15.10 9.06 -3.65
C PRO A 143 13.61 8.80 -3.37
N ILE A 144 13.17 7.54 -3.50
CA ILE A 144 11.77 7.14 -3.27
C ILE A 144 11.38 7.38 -1.81
N ALA A 145 12.32 7.30 -0.85
CA ALA A 145 12.03 7.59 0.55
C ALA A 145 11.46 9.00 0.75
N LEU A 146 12.02 10.01 0.06
CA LEU A 146 11.54 11.40 0.18
C LEU A 146 10.09 11.52 -0.30
N THR A 147 9.78 10.89 -1.42
CA THR A 147 8.43 10.85 -1.98
C THR A 147 7.44 10.20 -1.01
N THR A 148 7.83 9.09 -0.37
CA THR A 148 6.98 8.40 0.62
C THR A 148 6.83 9.15 1.95
N VAL A 149 7.78 10.02 2.32
CA VAL A 149 7.60 10.94 3.46
C VAL A 149 6.46 11.92 3.16
N VAL A 150 6.47 12.50 1.96
CA VAL A 150 5.44 13.46 1.54
C VAL A 150 4.07 12.80 1.45
N GLU A 151 4.00 11.58 0.90
CA GLU A 151 2.79 10.75 0.86
C GLU A 151 2.24 10.50 2.28
N HIS A 152 3.07 9.99 3.19
CA HIS A 152 2.66 9.73 4.58
C HIS A 152 2.22 11.00 5.31
N MET A 153 2.90 12.12 5.08
CA MET A 153 2.46 13.43 5.61
C MET A 153 1.08 13.82 5.09
N GLY A 154 0.84 13.65 3.78
CA GLY A 154 -0.45 13.90 3.15
C GLY A 154 -1.56 13.08 3.80
N ASP A 155 -1.33 11.78 3.98
CA ASP A 155 -2.29 10.86 4.63
C ASP A 155 -2.58 11.22 6.08
N VAL A 156 -1.54 11.54 6.86
CA VAL A 156 -1.72 11.95 8.27
C VAL A 156 -2.53 13.23 8.37
N LEU A 157 -2.32 14.19 7.47
CA LEU A 157 -3.08 15.44 7.43
C LEU A 157 -4.54 15.21 6.98
N ALA A 158 -4.76 14.38 5.96
CA ALA A 158 -6.10 13.99 5.52
C ALA A 158 -6.87 13.27 6.63
N MET A 159 -6.24 12.31 7.29
CA MET A 159 -6.80 11.60 8.44
C MET A 159 -7.10 12.55 9.60
N SER A 160 -6.20 13.49 9.91
CA SER A 160 -6.42 14.53 10.94
C SER A 160 -7.69 15.34 10.70
N GLY A 161 -7.97 15.68 9.43
CA GLY A 161 -9.19 16.36 9.02
C GLY A 161 -10.46 15.52 9.25
N VAL A 162 -10.41 14.22 8.94
CA VAL A 162 -11.54 13.29 9.15
C VAL A 162 -11.83 13.06 10.63
N ILE A 163 -10.79 12.84 11.44
CA ILE A 163 -10.96 12.57 12.88
C ILE A 163 -11.14 13.85 13.70
N LYS A 164 -11.01 15.04 13.08
CA LYS A 164 -11.08 16.37 13.72
C LYS A 164 -10.11 16.52 14.89
N LYS A 165 -8.94 15.90 14.81
CA LYS A 165 -7.85 15.99 15.78
C LYS A 165 -6.54 16.14 15.01
N ASP A 166 -5.70 17.07 15.46
CA ASP A 166 -4.39 17.32 14.86
C ASP A 166 -3.38 16.24 15.28
N ILE A 167 -3.27 15.18 14.48
CA ILE A 167 -2.34 14.07 14.69
C ILE A 167 -0.90 14.51 14.43
N ALA A 168 -0.71 15.49 13.53
CA ALA A 168 0.60 16.04 13.22
C ALA A 168 1.22 16.76 14.42
N LYS A 169 0.39 17.27 15.34
CA LYS A 169 0.79 17.83 16.63
C LYS A 169 0.80 16.84 17.79
N ASP A 170 -0.28 16.07 18.00
CA ASP A 170 -0.38 15.04 19.05
C ASP A 170 -1.04 13.77 18.49
N PRO A 171 -0.33 12.65 18.34
CA PRO A 171 0.97 12.26 18.96
C PRO A 171 2.23 12.87 18.32
N GLY A 172 2.10 13.57 17.19
CA GLY A 172 3.20 14.25 16.53
C GLY A 172 3.68 13.53 15.28
N LEU A 173 3.97 14.30 14.22
CA LEU A 173 4.42 13.77 12.93
C LEU A 173 5.73 12.95 13.05
N HIS A 174 6.63 13.34 13.94
CA HIS A 174 7.86 12.58 14.23
C HIS A 174 7.59 11.17 14.78
N ARG A 175 6.45 10.91 15.43
CA ARG A 175 6.13 9.56 15.93
C ARG A 175 5.50 8.71 14.85
N THR A 176 4.64 9.30 14.02
CA THR A 176 3.99 8.58 12.92
C THR A 176 5.02 8.21 11.85
N LEU A 177 5.90 9.13 11.49
CA LEU A 177 7.02 8.89 10.58
C LEU A 177 7.99 7.83 11.14
N ALA A 178 8.35 7.90 12.42
CA ALA A 178 9.22 6.91 13.04
C ALA A 178 8.59 5.51 13.04
N GLY A 179 7.29 5.41 13.36
CA GLY A 179 6.55 4.16 13.32
C GLY A 179 6.54 3.52 11.93
N ASP A 180 6.28 4.31 10.89
CA ASP A 180 6.31 3.87 9.49
C ASP A 180 7.72 3.40 9.08
N GLY A 181 8.74 4.24 9.31
CA GLY A 181 10.12 3.94 8.97
C GLY A 181 10.64 2.66 9.67
N VAL A 182 10.33 2.47 10.95
CA VAL A 182 10.71 1.25 11.69
C VAL A 182 9.97 0.03 11.14
N ALA A 183 8.66 0.13 10.92
CA ALA A 183 7.85 -0.98 10.42
C ALA A 183 8.35 -1.48 9.06
N ILE A 184 8.65 -0.56 8.14
CA ILE A 184 9.11 -0.92 6.79
C ILE A 184 10.55 -1.42 6.82
N THR A 185 11.40 -0.86 7.68
CA THR A 185 12.76 -1.37 7.88
C THR A 185 12.71 -2.83 8.32
N ILE A 186 11.90 -3.16 9.33
CA ILE A 186 11.70 -4.53 9.80
C ILE A 186 11.11 -5.40 8.68
N SER A 187 10.05 -4.93 7.99
CA SER A 187 9.43 -5.65 6.86
C SER A 187 10.48 -6.04 5.81
N ALA A 188 11.24 -5.06 5.30
CA ALA A 188 12.25 -5.27 4.27
C ALA A 188 13.42 -6.16 4.74
N PHE A 189 13.78 -6.11 6.03
CA PHE A 189 14.79 -7.00 6.63
C PHE A 189 14.36 -8.47 6.62
N PHE A 190 13.08 -8.75 6.80
CA PHE A 190 12.52 -10.10 6.81
C PHE A 190 11.97 -10.53 5.44
N GLY A 191 12.17 -9.73 4.40
CA GLY A 191 11.82 -10.07 3.01
C GLY A 191 10.45 -9.57 2.57
N GLY A 192 9.76 -8.82 3.42
CA GLY A 192 8.50 -8.15 3.13
C GLY A 192 8.65 -6.97 2.17
N PRO A 193 7.54 -6.52 1.54
CA PRO A 193 7.55 -5.38 0.64
C PRO A 193 7.69 -4.05 1.40
N ALA A 194 8.01 -3.00 0.66
CA ALA A 194 7.83 -1.64 1.17
C ALA A 194 6.33 -1.34 1.30
N ASN A 195 5.90 -0.89 2.47
CA ASN A 195 4.54 -0.43 2.75
C ASN A 195 4.54 1.07 3.08
N THR A 196 3.35 1.65 3.23
CA THR A 196 3.12 3.03 3.71
C THR A 196 1.69 3.10 4.25
N THR A 197 1.25 4.26 4.70
CA THR A 197 -0.13 4.49 5.14
C THR A 197 -1.09 4.32 3.94
N TYR A 198 -2.29 3.78 4.20
CA TYR A 198 -3.31 3.59 3.16
C TYR A 198 -4.36 4.69 3.25
N SER A 199 -4.41 5.57 2.24
CA SER A 199 -5.41 6.65 2.12
C SER A 199 -6.85 6.12 2.17
N GLN A 200 -7.11 4.92 1.65
CA GLN A 200 -8.44 4.31 1.61
C GLN A 200 -9.00 4.03 3.01
N ASN A 201 -8.13 3.77 4.00
CA ASN A 201 -8.57 3.58 5.39
C ASN A 201 -9.18 4.86 5.98
N THR A 202 -8.73 6.03 5.54
CA THR A 202 -9.32 7.32 5.94
C THR A 202 -10.79 7.43 5.51
N GLY A 203 -11.14 6.89 4.34
CA GLY A 203 -12.52 6.79 3.87
C GLY A 203 -13.39 5.89 4.77
N VAL A 204 -12.84 4.76 5.23
CA VAL A 204 -13.51 3.86 6.19
C VAL A 204 -13.78 4.59 7.50
N LEU A 205 -12.80 5.33 8.03
CA LEU A 205 -12.93 6.12 9.25
C LEU A 205 -14.01 7.21 9.09
N ALA A 206 -14.05 7.89 7.95
CA ALA A 206 -15.04 8.93 7.66
C ALA A 206 -16.48 8.38 7.65
N LEU A 207 -16.69 7.18 7.13
CA LEU A 207 -17.99 6.54 7.03
C LEU A 207 -18.43 5.84 8.32
N THR A 208 -17.53 5.10 8.96
CA THR A 208 -17.82 4.32 10.17
C THR A 208 -17.81 5.15 11.45
N LYS A 209 -17.08 6.27 11.47
CA LYS A 209 -16.84 7.12 12.64
C LYS A 209 -16.21 6.37 13.82
N VAL A 210 -15.52 5.27 13.55
CA VAL A 210 -14.80 4.48 14.55
C VAL A 210 -13.33 4.85 14.51
N PHE A 211 -12.87 5.66 15.47
CA PHE A 211 -11.50 6.18 15.50
C PHE A 211 -10.60 5.51 16.55
N ASP A 212 -11.06 4.44 17.20
CA ASP A 212 -10.27 3.73 18.23
C ASP A 212 -9.12 2.95 17.58
N PRO A 213 -7.84 3.25 17.88
CA PRO A 213 -6.68 2.53 17.35
C PRO A 213 -6.68 1.02 17.67
N LYS A 214 -7.45 0.58 18.68
CA LYS A 214 -7.60 -0.85 19.00
C LYS A 214 -8.18 -1.64 17.83
N VAL A 215 -9.07 -1.05 17.04
CA VAL A 215 -9.65 -1.71 15.86
C VAL A 215 -8.56 -2.05 14.84
N MET A 216 -7.62 -1.12 14.61
CA MET A 216 -6.47 -1.35 13.73
C MET A 216 -5.52 -2.41 14.28
N ARG A 217 -5.33 -2.48 15.60
CA ARG A 217 -4.52 -3.54 16.23
C ARG A 217 -5.16 -4.93 16.09
N ILE A 218 -6.47 -5.03 16.24
CA ILE A 218 -7.22 -6.28 16.04
C ILE A 218 -7.09 -6.71 14.57
N ALA A 219 -7.26 -5.78 13.63
CA ALA A 219 -7.06 -6.06 12.21
C ALA A 219 -5.65 -6.57 11.94
N ALA A 220 -4.61 -5.94 12.51
CA ALA A 220 -3.23 -6.38 12.35
C ALA A 220 -2.99 -7.81 12.87
N ILE A 221 -3.54 -8.18 14.04
CA ILE A 221 -3.44 -9.55 14.58
C ILE A 221 -4.12 -10.55 13.67
N ILE A 222 -5.31 -10.22 13.15
CA ILE A 222 -6.03 -11.07 12.19
C ILE A 222 -5.21 -11.25 10.92
N THR A 223 -4.62 -10.18 10.38
CA THR A 223 -3.77 -10.23 9.18
C THR A 223 -2.51 -11.07 9.41
N ILE A 224 -1.87 -10.99 10.58
CA ILE A 224 -0.74 -11.86 10.94
C ILE A 224 -1.19 -13.32 10.95
N GLY A 225 -2.35 -13.63 11.53
CA GLY A 225 -2.91 -14.99 11.52
C GLY A 225 -3.19 -15.51 10.11
N ILE A 226 -3.75 -14.67 9.24
CA ILE A 226 -3.98 -14.98 7.81
C ILE A 226 -2.66 -15.25 7.09
N GLY A 227 -1.60 -14.50 7.40
CA GLY A 227 -0.27 -14.71 6.81
C GLY A 227 0.39 -16.06 7.13
N LEU A 228 -0.10 -16.78 8.15
CA LEU A 228 0.35 -18.13 8.50
C LEU A 228 -0.40 -19.24 7.73
N ILE A 229 -1.29 -18.86 6.82
CA ILE A 229 -2.12 -19.75 6.00
C ILE A 229 -1.72 -19.58 4.53
N PRO A 230 -0.71 -20.31 4.04
CA PRO A 230 -0.26 -20.23 2.64
C PRO A 230 -1.36 -20.54 1.63
N LYS A 231 -2.42 -21.25 2.04
CA LYS A 231 -3.60 -21.47 1.20
C LYS A 231 -4.26 -20.18 0.76
N LEU A 232 -4.28 -19.17 1.63
CA LEU A 232 -4.86 -17.86 1.32
C LEU A 232 -3.96 -17.05 0.40
N THR A 233 -2.62 -17.14 0.56
CA THR A 233 -1.68 -16.54 -0.40
C THR A 233 -1.74 -17.25 -1.76
N GLY A 234 -1.87 -18.57 -1.78
CA GLY A 234 -2.08 -19.35 -3.00
C GLY A 234 -3.38 -18.96 -3.71
N PHE A 235 -4.45 -18.66 -2.96
CA PHE A 235 -5.68 -18.09 -3.52
C PHE A 235 -5.47 -16.68 -4.10
N THR A 236 -4.70 -15.81 -3.45
CA THR A 236 -4.39 -14.50 -4.05
C THR A 236 -3.58 -14.62 -5.33
N ASP A 237 -2.75 -15.66 -5.45
CA ASP A 237 -1.97 -15.93 -6.67
C ASP A 237 -2.81 -16.50 -7.81
N THR A 238 -4.01 -17.05 -7.54
CA THR A 238 -4.95 -17.47 -8.60
C THR A 238 -5.63 -16.29 -9.28
N ILE A 239 -5.61 -15.09 -8.68
CA ILE A 239 -6.31 -13.92 -9.20
C ILE A 239 -5.58 -13.42 -10.46
N PRO A 240 -6.24 -13.40 -11.63
CA PRO A 240 -5.64 -12.85 -12.85
C PRO A 240 -5.09 -11.43 -12.67
N ARG A 241 -3.87 -11.19 -13.16
CA ARG A 241 -3.22 -9.87 -13.08
C ARG A 241 -4.03 -8.75 -13.74
N SER A 242 -4.85 -9.07 -14.74
CA SER A 242 -5.77 -8.12 -15.37
C SER A 242 -6.84 -7.58 -14.43
N ILE A 243 -7.35 -8.39 -13.50
CA ILE A 243 -8.30 -7.95 -12.47
C ILE A 243 -7.61 -6.97 -11.52
N ILE A 244 -6.39 -7.30 -11.10
CA ILE A 244 -5.56 -6.42 -10.25
C ILE A 244 -5.30 -5.10 -10.98
N GLY A 245 -4.90 -5.14 -12.26
CA GLY A 245 -4.69 -3.93 -13.05
C GLY A 245 -5.95 -3.06 -13.18
N GLY A 246 -7.13 -3.66 -13.34
CA GLY A 246 -8.40 -2.93 -13.34
C GLY A 246 -8.71 -2.23 -12.00
N ALA A 247 -8.39 -2.89 -10.88
CA ALA A 247 -8.50 -2.30 -9.55
C ALA A 247 -7.45 -1.21 -9.30
N GLU A 248 -6.21 -1.41 -9.73
CA GLU A 248 -5.12 -0.44 -9.60
C GLU A 248 -5.45 0.84 -10.36
N ILE A 249 -6.00 0.78 -11.57
CA ILE A 249 -6.42 1.96 -12.33
C ILE A 249 -7.39 2.85 -11.51
N PHE A 250 -8.29 2.25 -10.73
CA PHE A 250 -9.18 3.00 -9.85
C PHE A 250 -8.45 3.60 -8.63
N CYS A 251 -7.47 2.88 -8.09
CA CYS A 251 -6.74 3.25 -6.88
C CYS A 251 -5.60 4.25 -7.08
N LEU A 252 -5.30 4.64 -8.33
CA LEU A 252 -4.32 5.70 -8.62
C LEU A 252 -4.94 7.07 -8.24
N GLU A 253 -4.67 7.52 -7.02
CA GLU A 253 -5.07 8.84 -6.48
C GLU A 253 -3.95 9.87 -6.54
#